data_AF-A0A955BCA3-F1
#
_entry.id   AF-A0A955BCA3-F1
#
_cell.length_a   1.000
_cell.length_b   1.000
_cell.length_c   1.000
_cell.angle_alpha   90.00
_cell.angle_beta   90.00
_cell.angle_gamma   90.00
#
_symmetry.space_group_name_H-M   'P 1'
#
loop_
_entity.id
_entity.type
_entity.pdbx_description
1 polymer ?
#
loop_
_entity_poly.entity_id
_entity_poly.type
_entity_poly.pdbx_seq_one_letter_code
_entity_poly.pdbx_strand_id
1 'polypeptide(L)'
;MATITDDYLTNLAPIYRDVLAAFFRFDPTRRSGDGLAVQSLYSVLDEQYTLGEVRAACLELIKGGALELEHEIFVRPTEMGEQLVEALTDSRPTVLPPFNPPEG
;
A
#
# COMPACT_ATOMS: atom_id res chain seq x y z
N MET A 1 0.36 -20.54 5.73
CA MET A 1 0.60 -19.11 5.50
C MET A 1 2.05 -18.85 5.86
N ALA A 2 2.82 -18.20 4.98
CA ALA A 2 4.19 -17.82 5.31
C ALA A 2 4.15 -16.69 6.34
N THR A 3 4.86 -16.85 7.45
CA THR A 3 4.97 -15.80 8.47
C THR A 3 5.94 -14.73 7.95
N ILE A 4 5.48 -13.48 7.86
CA ILE A 4 6.36 -12.33 7.56
C ILE A 4 7.28 -12.14 8.78
N THR A 5 8.59 -12.14 8.55
CA THR A 5 9.60 -11.98 9.61
C THR A 5 10.26 -10.61 9.54
N ASP A 6 10.77 -10.13 10.67
CA ASP A 6 11.54 -8.87 10.73
C ASP A 6 12.77 -8.90 9.81
N ASP A 7 13.41 -10.07 9.68
CA ASP A 7 14.53 -10.28 8.74
C ASP A 7 14.09 -10.07 7.29
N TYR A 8 12.91 -10.57 6.91
CA TYR A 8 12.37 -10.37 5.57
C TYR A 8 12.10 -8.88 5.31
N LEU A 9 11.46 -8.19 6.25
CA LEU A 9 11.18 -6.76 6.17
C LEU A 9 12.47 -5.92 6.12
N THR A 10 13.50 -6.33 6.85
CA THR A 10 14.79 -5.60 6.86
C THR A 10 15.53 -5.75 5.54
N ASN A 11 15.43 -6.92 4.89
CA ASN A 11 16.09 -7.24 3.63
C ASN A 11 15.34 -6.78 2.37
N LEU A 12 14.07 -6.37 2.49
CA LEU A 12 13.33 -5.73 1.41
C LEU A 12 14.03 -4.44 0.99
N ALA A 13 14.21 -4.26 -0.32
CA ALA A 13 14.77 -3.03 -0.86
C ALA A 13 13.93 -1.82 -0.40
N PRO A 14 14.55 -0.68 -0.06
CA PRO A 14 13.86 0.48 0.49
C PRO A 14 12.60 0.88 -0.29
N ILE A 15 12.70 0.98 -1.62
CA ILE A 15 11.58 1.36 -2.49
C ILE A 15 10.35 0.46 -2.35
N TYR A 16 10.53 -0.84 -2.10
CA TYR A 16 9.39 -1.75 -1.91
C TYR A 16 8.67 -1.48 -0.59
N ARG A 17 9.44 -1.22 0.47
CA ARG A 17 8.88 -0.84 1.77
C ARG A 17 8.16 0.49 1.69
N ASP A 18 8.76 1.45 1.00
CA ASP A 18 8.19 2.79 0.86
C ASP A 18 6.91 2.79 0.01
N VAL A 19 6.87 2.00 -1.08
CA VAL A 19 5.63 1.81 -1.86
C VAL A 19 4.52 1.17 -1.02
N LEU A 20 4.83 0.14 -0.23
CA LEU A 20 3.84 -0.50 0.64
C LEU A 20 3.38 0.48 1.74
N ALA A 21 4.30 1.18 2.40
CA ALA A 21 3.97 2.17 3.42
C ALA A 21 3.19 3.38 2.87
N ALA A 22 3.38 3.73 1.59
CA ALA A 22 2.72 4.85 0.95
C ALA A 22 1.19 4.71 0.91
N PHE A 23 0.66 3.48 0.90
CA PHE A 23 -0.79 3.26 0.97
C PHE A 23 -1.41 3.90 2.22
N PHE A 24 -0.78 3.68 3.38
CA PHE A 24 -1.25 4.24 4.64
C PHE A 24 -0.87 5.72 4.79
N ARG A 25 0.30 6.12 4.30
CA ARG A 25 0.73 7.53 4.34
C ARG A 25 -0.17 8.44 3.49
N PHE A 26 -0.68 7.94 2.36
CA PHE A 26 -1.60 8.68 1.49
C PHE A 26 -2.99 8.80 2.13
N ASP A 27 -3.54 7.69 2.63
CA ASP A 27 -4.85 7.65 3.30
C ASP A 27 -4.79 6.75 4.55
N PRO A 28 -4.62 7.33 5.74
CA PRO A 28 -4.63 6.58 7.01
C PRO A 28 -5.99 5.94 7.34
N THR A 29 -7.07 6.39 6.68
CA THR A 29 -8.44 5.89 6.85
C THR A 29 -8.84 4.86 5.79
N ARG A 30 -7.90 4.47 4.91
CA ARG A 30 -8.11 3.41 3.92
C ARG A 30 -8.64 2.15 4.58
N ARG A 31 -9.42 1.37 3.84
CA ARG A 31 -9.76 -0.01 4.19
C ARG A 31 -8.75 -0.97 3.58
N SER A 32 -8.68 -2.17 4.17
CA SER A 32 -7.86 -3.25 3.63
C SER A 32 -8.32 -3.60 2.21
N GLY A 33 -7.37 -3.67 1.28
CA GLY A 33 -7.61 -3.94 -0.14
C GLY A 33 -8.02 -2.73 -0.98
N ASP A 34 -8.11 -1.52 -0.41
CA ASP A 34 -8.42 -0.32 -1.20
C ASP A 34 -7.23 -0.01 -2.15
N GLY A 35 -7.52 0.12 -3.45
CA GLY A 35 -6.51 0.43 -4.46
C GLY A 35 -6.13 1.92 -4.50
N LEU A 36 -4.89 2.21 -4.87
CA LEU A 36 -4.42 3.57 -5.18
C LEU A 36 -3.90 3.64 -6.60
N ALA A 37 -4.11 4.77 -7.26
CA ALA A 37 -3.44 5.03 -8.53
C ALA A 37 -1.92 5.12 -8.27
N VAL A 38 -1.11 4.66 -9.22
CA VAL A 38 0.36 4.76 -9.11
C VAL A 38 0.82 6.21 -8.89
N GLN A 39 0.10 7.18 -9.49
CA GLN A 39 0.34 8.60 -9.28
C GLN A 39 0.09 9.06 -7.83
N SER A 40 -0.90 8.46 -7.15
CA SER A 40 -1.16 8.75 -5.74
C SER A 40 -0.01 8.27 -4.85
N LEU A 41 0.50 7.06 -5.10
CA LEU A 41 1.70 6.55 -4.42
C LEU A 41 2.91 7.44 -4.69
N TYR A 42 3.10 7.86 -5.95
CA TYR A 42 4.17 8.77 -6.33
C TYR A 42 4.08 10.12 -5.59
N SER A 43 2.89 10.68 -5.39
CA SER A 43 2.74 11.95 -4.66
C SER A 43 3.20 11.93 -3.21
N VAL A 44 3.33 10.73 -2.61
CA VAL A 44 3.89 10.54 -1.26
C VAL A 44 5.41 10.35 -1.29
N LEU A 45 5.96 9.94 -2.43
CA LEU A 45 7.32 9.44 -2.60
C LEU A 45 8.18 10.29 -3.53
N ASP A 46 7.65 11.40 -4.06
CA ASP A 46 8.24 12.20 -5.13
C ASP A 46 9.55 12.89 -4.74
N GLU A 47 9.77 13.11 -3.43
CA GLU A 47 11.05 13.59 -2.91
C GLU A 47 12.18 12.56 -3.03
N GLN A 48 11.87 11.26 -3.16
CA GLN A 48 12.85 10.17 -3.09
C GLN A 48 12.95 9.35 -4.38
N TYR A 49 11.84 9.21 -5.11
CA TYR A 49 11.74 8.33 -6.27
C TYR A 49 11.03 9.02 -7.42
N THR A 50 11.45 8.71 -8.64
CA THR A 50 10.72 9.11 -9.85
C THR A 50 9.45 8.27 -10.03
N LEU A 51 8.48 8.79 -10.79
CA LEU A 51 7.28 8.04 -11.17
C LEU A 51 7.62 6.70 -11.87
N GLY A 52 8.69 6.68 -12.67
CA GLY A 52 9.16 5.47 -13.35
C GLY A 52 9.63 4.39 -12.38
N GLU A 53 10.36 4.77 -11.33
CA GLU A 53 10.84 3.87 -10.28
C GLU A 53 9.68 3.35 -9.43
N VAL A 54 8.75 4.21 -9.03
CA VAL A 54 7.54 3.80 -8.29
C VAL A 54 6.72 2.81 -9.11
N ARG A 55 6.51 3.09 -10.40
CA ARG A 55 5.79 2.18 -11.30
C ARG A 55 6.50 0.84 -11.45
N ALA A 56 7.82 0.84 -11.61
CA ALA A 56 8.61 -0.38 -11.70
C ALA A 56 8.53 -1.19 -10.40
N ALA A 57 8.61 -0.54 -9.25
CA ALA A 57 8.47 -1.19 -7.95
C ALA A 57 7.09 -1.82 -7.74
N CYS A 58 6.02 -1.13 -8.15
CA CYS A 58 4.67 -1.71 -8.14
C CYS A 58 4.60 -2.97 -9.01
N LEU A 59 5.20 -2.99 -10.20
CA LEU A 59 5.20 -4.17 -11.07
C LEU A 59 5.96 -5.35 -10.46
N GLU A 60 7.09 -5.12 -9.80
CA GLU A 60 7.82 -6.18 -9.10
C GLU A 60 7.03 -6.70 -7.89
N LEU A 61 6.37 -5.82 -7.13
CA LEU A 61 5.48 -6.22 -6.04
C LEU A 61 4.26 -7.00 -6.54
N ILE A 62 3.76 -6.71 -7.74
CA ILE A 62 2.71 -7.50 -8.40
C ILE A 62 3.21 -8.89 -8.75
N LYS A 63 4.41 -8.99 -9.35
CA LYS A 63 5.03 -10.30 -9.65
C LYS A 63 5.28 -11.12 -8.38
N GLY A 64 5.64 -10.45 -7.29
CA GLY A 64 5.79 -11.05 -5.97
C GLY A 64 4.49 -11.41 -5.27
N GLY A 65 3.33 -11.00 -5.81
CA GLY A 65 2.00 -11.28 -5.24
C GLY A 65 1.60 -10.36 -4.09
N ALA A 66 2.37 -9.31 -3.79
CA ALA A 66 2.05 -8.35 -2.72
C ALA A 66 1.02 -7.31 -3.18
N LEU A 67 1.05 -6.94 -4.45
CA LEU A 67 0.08 -6.06 -5.07
C LEU A 67 -0.63 -6.78 -6.21
N GLU A 68 -1.74 -6.23 -6.66
CA GLU A 68 -2.38 -6.59 -7.91
C GLU A 68 -2.90 -5.35 -8.63
N LEU A 69 -3.06 -5.45 -9.94
CA LEU A 69 -3.51 -4.34 -10.78
C LEU A 69 -5.01 -4.45 -11.01
N GLU A 70 -5.73 -3.38 -10.70
CA GLU A 70 -7.16 -3.22 -10.91
C GLU A 70 -7.41 -2.07 -11.90
N HIS A 71 -8.30 -2.31 -12.88
CA HIS A 71 -8.64 -1.33 -13.92
C HIS A 71 -7.41 -0.71 -14.64
N GLU A 72 -6.32 -1.47 -14.76
CA GLU A 72 -5.05 -1.10 -15.41
C GLU A 72 -4.26 0.09 -14.81
N ILE A 73 -4.84 0.82 -13.84
CA ILE A 73 -4.24 2.04 -13.29
C ILE A 73 -4.16 2.05 -11.76
N PHE A 74 -4.99 1.26 -11.08
CA PHE A 74 -4.98 1.14 -9.64
C PHE A 74 -4.18 -0.07 -9.21
N VAL A 75 -3.30 0.11 -8.24
CA VAL A 75 -2.64 -0.99 -7.55
C VAL A 75 -3.30 -1.17 -6.21
N ARG A 76 -3.74 -2.39 -5.91
CA ARG A 76 -4.32 -2.74 -4.61
C ARG A 76 -3.45 -3.76 -3.91
N PRO A 77 -3.24 -3.66 -2.58
CA PRO A 77 -2.53 -4.70 -1.86
C PRO A 77 -3.39 -5.97 -1.78
N THR A 78 -2.77 -7.12 -2.02
CA THR A 78 -3.40 -8.42 -1.78
C THR A 78 -3.46 -8.69 -0.28
N GLU A 79 -4.01 -9.82 0.16
CA GLU A 79 -3.96 -10.22 1.57
C GLU A 79 -2.51 -10.23 2.12
N MET A 80 -1.56 -10.73 1.34
CA MET A 80 -0.13 -10.69 1.71
C MET A 80 0.40 -9.25 1.72
N GLY A 81 -0.01 -8.44 0.75
CA GLY A 81 0.34 -7.02 0.70
C GLY A 81 -0.11 -6.26 1.94
N GLU A 82 -1.36 -6.43 2.35
CA GLU A 82 -1.92 -5.79 3.54
C GLU A 82 -1.15 -6.21 4.81
N GLN A 83 -0.77 -7.48 4.94
CA GLN A 83 0.08 -7.92 6.05
C GLN A 83 1.46 -7.23 6.05
N LEU A 84 2.05 -6.99 4.87
CA LEU A 84 3.30 -6.24 4.76
C LEU A 84 3.11 -4.75 5.08
N VAL A 85 2.01 -4.14 4.63
CA VAL A 85 1.66 -2.74 4.95
C VAL A 85 1.52 -2.57 6.47
N GLU A 86 0.76 -3.45 7.13
CA GLU A 86 0.59 -3.43 8.58
C GLU A 86 1.94 -3.57 9.30
N ALA A 87 2.77 -4.52 8.88
CA ALA A 87 4.07 -4.76 9.51
C ALA A 87 5.06 -3.61 9.32
N LEU A 88 4.96 -2.85 8.22
CA LEU A 88 5.86 -1.72 7.93
C LEU A 88 5.41 -0.40 8.55
N THR A 89 4.11 -0.25 8.84
CA THR A 89 3.54 1.01 9.32
C THR A 89 3.14 0.98 10.79
N ASP A 90 3.19 -0.20 11.42
CA ASP A 90 2.67 -0.47 12.77
C ASP A 90 1.24 0.09 12.96
N SER A 91 0.50 0.14 11.85
CA SER A 91 -0.79 0.80 11.76
C SER A 91 -1.77 -0.09 11.02
N ARG A 92 -3.03 -0.09 11.49
CA ARG A 92 -4.13 -0.81 10.84
C ARG A 92 -5.12 0.17 10.22
N PRO A 93 -5.72 -0.18 9.07
CA PRO A 93 -6.89 0.48 8.51
C PRO A 93 -7.92 0.87 9.58
N THR A 94 -8.26 2.17 9.67
CA THR A 94 -9.27 2.64 10.62
C THR A 94 -10.67 2.37 10.08
N VAL A 95 -11.54 1.78 10.89
CA VAL A 95 -12.96 1.63 10.57
C VAL A 95 -13.71 2.85 11.08
N LEU A 96 -14.18 3.71 10.18
CA LEU A 96 -15.03 4.86 10.53
C LEU A 96 -16.45 4.39 10.85
N PRO A 97 -17.11 4.94 11.89
CA PRO A 97 -18.53 4.70 12.13
C PRO A 97 -19.39 5.25 10.97
N PRO A 98 -20.57 4.68 10.72
CA PRO A 98 -21.47 5.18 9.68
C PRO A 98 -21.92 6.62 9.98
N PHE A 99 -22.00 7.44 8.92
CA PHE A 99 -22.54 8.79 9.01
C PHE A 99 -24.07 8.75 9.10
N ASN A 100 -24.65 9.34 10.15
CA ASN A 100 -26.09 9.48 10.33
C ASN A 100 -26.50 10.94 10.01
N PRO A 101 -27.11 11.22 8.85
CA PRO A 101 -27.63 12.57 8.54
C PRO A 101 -28.82 12.92 9.46
N PRO A 102 -29.09 14.23 9.70
CA PRO A 102 -30.26 14.64 10.46
C PRO A 102 -31.55 14.18 9.79
N GLU A 103 -32.52 13.72 10.59
CA GLU A 103 -33.87 13.43 10.14
C GLU A 103 -34.52 14.74 9.65
N GLY A 104 -35.03 14.73 8.42
CA GLY A 104 -35.69 15.88 7.79
C GLY A 104 -37.08 16.17 8.32
#